data_AF-A0A935UXC4-F1
#
_entry.id   AF-A0A935UXC4-F1
#
_cell.length_a   1.000
_cell.length_b   1.000
_cell.length_c   1.000
_cell.angle_alpha   90.00
_cell.angle_beta   90.00
_cell.angle_gamma   90.00
#
_symmetry.space_group_name_H-M   'P 1'
#
loop_
_entity.id
_entity.type
_entity.pdbx_description
1 polymer ?
#
loop_
_entity_poly.entity_id
_entity_poly.type
_entity_poly.pdbx_seq_one_letter_code
_entity_poly.pdbx_strand_id
1 'polypeptide(L)'
;MSRARSILGVAGLFALLVLPRVAPATVAEQRARLPPPKACDDPVAGIWVSHQYAPRRGIWDQFTLNIQRDPANKARLVGTIHNHVWAGGKEDEQPPPCDGDQDYVVVMTAEGEADGLTIRYDGLDWKVESQTCGGRVGYNIDHFVGTIDPALQEFQSLNNDGGEAVNEPTVFRRISCGGEGELAAGARPVVLTPPPFQPPSSGCGGLF
;
A
#
# COMPACT_ATOMS: atom_id res chain seq x y z
N MET A 1 32.18 39.01 -61.34
CA MET A 1 31.40 37.78 -61.55
C MET A 1 31.20 37.11 -60.19
N SER A 2 29.94 37.04 -59.75
CA SER A 2 29.51 36.58 -58.43
C SER A 2 29.47 35.05 -58.35
N ARG A 3 29.93 34.46 -57.24
CA ARG A 3 29.56 33.10 -56.82
C ARG A 3 29.44 33.03 -55.30
N ALA A 4 28.20 33.14 -54.84
CA ALA A 4 27.75 32.73 -53.51
C ALA A 4 27.76 31.19 -53.39
N ARG A 5 28.22 30.66 -52.26
CA ARG A 5 27.99 29.26 -51.81
C ARG A 5 27.89 29.28 -50.28
N SER A 6 26.67 29.17 -49.75
CA SER A 6 26.05 27.93 -49.27
C SER A 6 26.37 27.68 -47.80
N ILE A 7 25.53 28.27 -46.94
CA ILE A 7 25.39 27.91 -45.53
C ILE A 7 24.59 26.61 -45.50
N LEU A 8 25.23 25.48 -45.19
CA LEU A 8 24.53 24.24 -44.82
C LEU A 8 24.26 24.31 -43.31
N GLY A 9 23.00 24.54 -42.95
CA GLY A 9 22.51 24.37 -41.60
C GLY A 9 22.37 22.89 -41.27
N VAL A 10 22.97 22.47 -40.16
CA VAL A 10 22.62 21.22 -39.49
C VAL A 10 21.86 21.61 -38.22
N ALA A 11 20.55 21.79 -38.34
CA ALA A 11 19.66 21.86 -37.20
C ALA A 11 19.44 20.42 -36.71
N GLY A 12 20.29 19.97 -35.79
CA GLY A 12 20.14 18.68 -35.11
C GLY A 12 18.93 18.72 -34.18
N LEU A 13 17.82 18.13 -34.61
CA LEU A 13 16.66 17.87 -33.77
C LEU A 13 17.02 16.76 -32.77
N PHE A 14 17.53 17.13 -31.59
CA PHE A 14 17.57 16.21 -30.45
C PHE A 14 16.15 16.07 -29.90
N ALA A 15 15.37 15.17 -30.49
CA ALA A 15 14.16 14.66 -29.87
C ALA A 15 14.59 13.79 -28.68
N LEU A 16 14.71 14.43 -27.52
CA LEU A 16 14.80 13.76 -26.22
C LEU A 16 13.51 12.95 -26.05
N LEU A 17 13.58 11.67 -26.40
CA LEU A 17 12.60 10.67 -26.02
C LEU A 17 12.64 10.54 -24.50
N VAL A 18 11.82 11.34 -23.82
CA VAL A 18 11.49 11.14 -22.41
C VAL A 18 10.67 9.85 -22.34
N LEU A 19 11.36 8.71 -22.32
CA LEU A 19 10.71 7.46 -21.97
C LEU A 19 10.20 7.63 -20.53
N PRO A 20 8.89 7.51 -20.28
CA PRO A 20 8.37 7.55 -18.93
C PRO A 20 9.04 6.42 -18.15
N ARG A 21 9.94 6.78 -17.24
CA ARG A 21 10.42 5.82 -16.24
C ARG A 21 9.17 5.40 -15.48
N VAL A 22 8.90 4.10 -15.47
CA VAL A 22 7.89 3.50 -14.59
C VAL A 22 8.31 3.87 -13.17
N ALA A 23 7.67 4.90 -12.61
CA ALA A 23 7.90 5.31 -11.25
C ALA A 23 7.50 4.14 -10.32
N PRO A 24 8.14 4.00 -9.15
CA PRO A 24 7.59 3.15 -8.10
C PRO A 24 6.11 3.46 -7.89
N ALA A 25 5.29 2.46 -7.54
CA ALA A 25 3.87 2.68 -7.28
C ALA A 25 3.71 3.89 -6.37
N THR A 26 3.10 4.96 -6.89
CA THR A 26 3.09 6.23 -6.16
C THR A 26 2.13 6.14 -4.99
N VAL A 27 2.36 6.94 -3.94
CA VAL A 27 1.41 7.07 -2.82
C VAL A 27 -0.01 7.40 -3.32
N ALA A 28 -0.13 8.19 -4.39
CA ALA A 28 -1.41 8.51 -5.00
C ALA A 28 -2.09 7.28 -5.64
N GLU A 29 -1.32 6.41 -6.30
CA GLU A 29 -1.83 5.14 -6.84
C GLU A 29 -2.26 4.19 -5.72
N GLN A 30 -1.47 4.03 -4.66
CA GLN A 30 -1.87 3.22 -3.49
C GLN A 30 -3.20 3.73 -2.92
N ARG A 31 -3.29 5.05 -2.70
CA ARG A 31 -4.46 5.72 -2.15
C ARG A 31 -5.74 5.50 -2.95
N ALA A 32 -5.64 5.45 -4.28
CA ALA A 32 -6.79 5.28 -5.18
C ALA A 32 -7.46 3.92 -5.05
N ARG A 33 -6.72 2.90 -4.59
CA ARG A 33 -7.21 1.52 -4.41
C ARG A 33 -7.85 1.26 -3.04
N LEU A 34 -7.66 2.19 -2.11
CA LEU A 34 -8.13 2.03 -0.75
C LEU A 34 -9.64 2.36 -0.67
N PRO A 35 -10.39 1.66 0.19
CA PRO A 35 -11.83 1.86 0.34
C PRO A 35 -12.10 3.24 0.97
N PRO A 36 -13.37 3.66 1.14
CA PRO A 36 -13.67 4.93 1.80
C PRO A 36 -13.12 4.99 3.24
N PRO A 37 -12.62 6.15 3.69
CA PRO A 37 -12.10 6.31 5.03
C PRO A 37 -13.20 6.29 6.08
N LYS A 38 -12.89 5.79 7.27
CA LYS A 38 -13.76 5.81 8.45
C LYS A 38 -13.20 6.74 9.52
N ALA A 39 -13.93 7.80 9.86
CA ALA A 39 -13.61 8.65 11.01
C ALA A 39 -14.06 8.01 12.32
N CYS A 40 -13.24 8.17 13.36
CA CYS A 40 -13.42 7.56 14.69
C CYS A 40 -12.94 8.51 15.78
N ASP A 41 -13.39 8.28 17.02
CA ASP A 41 -13.04 9.12 18.16
C ASP A 41 -11.57 8.94 18.60
N ASP A 42 -11.05 7.70 18.64
CA ASP A 42 -9.62 7.47 18.87
C ASP A 42 -8.84 7.70 17.57
N PRO A 43 -7.92 8.67 17.51
CA PRO A 43 -7.19 8.99 16.29
C PRO A 43 -6.12 7.95 15.91
N VAL A 44 -5.92 6.89 16.70
CA VAL A 44 -4.94 5.81 16.43
C VAL A 44 -5.59 4.43 16.31
N ALA A 45 -6.43 4.04 17.27
CA ALA A 45 -6.99 2.69 17.31
C ALA A 45 -7.97 2.46 16.14
N GLY A 46 -7.91 1.28 15.52
CA GLY A 46 -8.79 0.92 14.42
C GLY A 46 -8.18 -0.13 13.49
N ILE A 47 -8.90 -0.41 12.40
CA ILE A 47 -8.42 -1.27 11.32
C ILE A 47 -7.93 -0.39 10.18
N TRP A 48 -6.66 -0.58 9.82
CA TRP A 48 -5.95 0.18 8.81
C TRP A 48 -5.52 -0.74 7.68
N VAL A 49 -5.87 -0.41 6.44
CA VAL A 49 -5.55 -1.25 5.28
C VAL A 49 -4.66 -0.48 4.30
N SER A 50 -3.62 -1.15 3.80
CA SER A 50 -2.85 -0.70 2.64
C SER A 50 -3.01 -1.69 1.50
N HIS A 51 -2.70 -1.24 0.28
CA HIS A 51 -2.75 -2.08 -0.92
C HIS A 51 -1.75 -1.56 -1.93
N GLN A 52 -0.67 -2.32 -2.16
CA GLN A 52 0.46 -1.86 -2.96
C GLN A 52 1.02 -2.95 -3.88
N TYR A 53 1.48 -2.52 -5.05
CA TYR A 53 2.20 -3.37 -5.99
C TYR A 53 3.70 -3.14 -5.84
N ALA A 54 4.46 -4.21 -5.64
CA ALA A 54 5.92 -4.21 -5.55
C ALA A 54 6.53 -4.64 -6.89
N PRO A 55 6.84 -3.70 -7.81
CA PRO A 55 7.19 -4.03 -9.20
C PRO A 55 8.50 -4.83 -9.34
N ARG A 56 9.41 -4.73 -8.37
CA ARG A 56 10.66 -5.50 -8.38
C ARG A 56 10.43 -6.98 -8.08
N ARG A 57 9.43 -7.26 -7.24
CA ARG A 57 9.05 -8.62 -6.84
C ARG A 57 8.02 -9.22 -7.80
N GLY A 58 7.23 -8.36 -8.47
CA GLY A 58 6.11 -8.81 -9.30
C GLY A 58 4.95 -9.31 -8.46
N ILE A 59 4.74 -8.70 -7.30
CA ILE A 59 3.79 -9.16 -6.28
C ILE A 59 3.00 -7.99 -5.75
N TRP A 60 1.86 -8.33 -5.18
CA TRP A 60 1.04 -7.43 -4.38
C TRP A 60 1.21 -7.73 -2.91
N ASP A 61 1.20 -6.68 -2.10
CA ASP A 61 1.05 -6.76 -0.65
C ASP A 61 -0.22 -6.00 -0.25
N GLN A 62 -1.09 -6.66 0.49
CA GLN A 62 -2.23 -6.03 1.14
C GLN A 62 -2.10 -6.20 2.65
N PHE A 63 -1.66 -5.13 3.32
CA PHE A 63 -1.53 -5.14 4.76
C PHE A 63 -2.83 -4.73 5.45
N THR A 64 -3.15 -5.40 6.56
CA THR A 64 -4.20 -4.99 7.49
C THR A 64 -3.62 -4.89 8.90
N LEU A 65 -3.55 -3.68 9.44
CA LEU A 65 -3.18 -3.43 10.84
C LEU A 65 -4.46 -3.38 11.67
N ASN A 66 -4.55 -4.24 12.68
CA ASN A 66 -5.56 -4.11 13.73
C ASN A 66 -4.87 -3.49 14.95
N ILE A 67 -5.05 -2.19 15.16
CA ILE A 67 -4.36 -1.43 16.19
C ILE A 67 -5.34 -1.13 17.33
N GLN A 68 -4.93 -1.46 18.56
CA GLN A 68 -5.68 -1.16 19.77
C GLN A 68 -4.80 -0.45 20.80
N ARG A 69 -5.42 0.39 21.63
CA ARG A 69 -4.78 0.94 22.83
C ARG A 69 -4.67 -0.17 23.87
N ASP A 70 -3.51 -0.33 24.48
CA ASP A 70 -3.37 -1.17 25.67
C ASP A 70 -4.23 -0.56 26.81
N PRO A 71 -5.18 -1.32 27.40
CA PRO A 71 -6.06 -0.80 28.45
C PRO A 71 -5.30 -0.41 29.72
N ALA A 72 -4.14 -1.02 29.99
CA ALA A 72 -3.28 -0.68 31.12
C ALA A 72 -2.41 0.55 30.84
N ASN A 73 -2.06 0.81 29.58
CA ASN A 73 -1.28 1.97 29.18
C ASN A 73 -1.67 2.46 27.78
N LYS A 74 -2.50 3.51 27.70
CA LYS A 74 -2.99 4.05 26.42
C LYS A 74 -1.89 4.61 25.48
N ALA A 75 -0.66 4.81 25.96
CA ALA A 75 0.46 5.16 25.09
C ALA A 75 1.01 3.94 24.31
N ARG A 76 0.78 2.73 24.83
CA ARG A 76 1.12 1.47 24.17
C ARG A 76 -0.01 1.02 23.24
N LEU A 77 0.40 0.36 22.18
CA LEU A 77 -0.46 -0.25 21.17
C LEU A 77 -0.25 -1.76 21.16
N VAL A 78 -1.32 -2.49 20.91
CA VAL A 78 -1.32 -3.95 20.76
C VAL A 78 -2.22 -4.35 19.59
N GLY A 79 -1.97 -5.52 19.02
CA GLY A 79 -2.87 -6.13 18.05
C GLY A 79 -2.15 -7.04 17.06
N THR A 80 -2.52 -6.95 15.79
CA THR A 80 -1.97 -7.81 14.73
C THR A 80 -1.67 -7.05 13.45
N ILE A 81 -0.82 -7.65 12.62
CA ILE A 81 -0.58 -7.27 11.22
C ILE A 81 -0.88 -8.50 10.36
N HIS A 82 -1.78 -8.38 9.40
CA HIS A 82 -1.96 -9.38 8.36
C HIS A 82 -1.33 -8.85 7.07
N ASN A 83 -0.63 -9.71 6.33
CA ASN A 83 -0.22 -9.41 4.97
C ASN A 83 -0.73 -10.51 4.04
N HIS A 84 -1.59 -10.14 3.09
CA HIS A 84 -1.98 -11.00 1.98
C HIS A 84 -1.06 -10.68 0.80
N VAL A 85 -0.29 -11.68 0.39
CA VAL A 85 0.68 -11.59 -0.69
C VAL A 85 0.25 -12.48 -1.84
N TRP A 86 0.25 -11.94 -3.05
CA TRP A 86 0.07 -12.74 -4.27
C TRP A 86 0.96 -12.26 -5.41
N ALA A 87 1.36 -13.16 -6.30
CA ALA A 87 2.02 -12.78 -7.54
C ALA A 87 0.99 -12.27 -8.56
N GLY A 88 1.41 -11.31 -9.39
CA GLY A 88 0.58 -10.80 -10.46
C GLY A 88 1.21 -9.62 -11.19
N GLY A 89 0.60 -9.23 -12.30
CA GLY A 89 0.86 -7.97 -12.97
C GLY A 89 0.32 -6.78 -12.18
N LYS A 90 0.74 -5.56 -12.57
CA LYS A 90 0.26 -4.29 -11.99
C LYS A 90 -1.26 -4.08 -12.12
N GLU A 91 -1.91 -4.82 -13.02
CA GLU A 91 -3.36 -4.75 -13.22
C GLU A 91 -4.13 -5.82 -12.41
N ASP A 92 -3.42 -6.78 -11.81
CA ASP A 92 -4.00 -7.87 -11.03
C ASP A 92 -4.19 -7.45 -9.56
N GLU A 93 -5.00 -6.40 -9.34
CA GLU A 93 -5.30 -5.85 -8.00
C GLU A 93 -6.03 -6.84 -7.08
N GLN A 94 -6.37 -8.03 -7.58
CA GLN A 94 -6.86 -9.17 -6.82
C GLN A 94 -6.06 -10.41 -7.23
N PRO A 95 -5.92 -11.41 -6.34
CA PRO A 95 -5.22 -12.64 -6.67
C PRO A 95 -5.78 -13.29 -7.95
N PRO A 96 -4.96 -13.53 -8.98
CA PRO A 96 -5.38 -14.29 -10.15
C PRO A 96 -5.61 -15.77 -9.76
N PRO A 97 -6.27 -16.58 -10.62
CA PRO A 97 -6.34 -18.02 -10.42
C PRO A 97 -4.95 -18.65 -10.30
N CYS A 98 -4.81 -19.64 -9.42
CA CYS A 98 -3.53 -20.30 -9.16
C CYS A 98 -2.98 -21.01 -10.41
N ASP A 99 -1.82 -20.58 -10.90
CA ASP A 99 -1.06 -21.22 -11.99
C ASP A 99 0.35 -21.67 -11.57
N GLY A 100 0.60 -21.76 -10.25
CA GLY A 100 1.88 -22.17 -9.67
C GLY A 100 2.58 -21.06 -8.89
N ASP A 101 2.13 -19.82 -9.08
CA ASP A 101 2.64 -18.65 -8.37
C ASP A 101 2.17 -18.58 -6.91
N GLN A 102 2.72 -17.64 -6.14
CA GLN A 102 2.42 -17.49 -4.71
C GLN A 102 1.09 -16.77 -4.47
N ASP A 103 0.31 -17.28 -3.52
CA ASP A 103 -0.83 -16.59 -2.88
C ASP A 103 -0.92 -17.12 -1.44
N TYR A 104 -0.63 -16.27 -0.47
CA TYR A 104 -0.65 -16.63 0.94
C TYR A 104 -0.97 -15.44 1.83
N VAL A 105 -1.47 -15.74 3.03
CA VAL A 105 -1.68 -14.78 4.10
C VAL A 105 -0.76 -15.16 5.26
N VAL A 106 0.03 -14.19 5.71
CA VAL A 106 0.71 -14.28 7.00
C VAL A 106 0.03 -13.38 8.02
N VAL A 107 0.11 -13.79 9.28
CA VAL A 107 -0.33 -12.99 10.42
C VAL A 107 0.81 -12.84 11.40
N MET A 108 0.96 -11.63 11.92
CA MET A 108 1.89 -11.28 12.97
C MET A 108 1.16 -10.80 14.21
N THR A 109 1.63 -11.22 15.38
CA THR A 109 1.36 -10.46 16.61
C THR A 109 2.13 -9.15 16.53
N ALA A 110 1.56 -8.07 17.06
CA ALA A 110 2.17 -6.76 16.95
C ALA A 110 1.98 -5.92 18.22
N GLU A 111 2.99 -5.09 18.48
CA GLU A 111 2.99 -4.08 19.54
C GLU A 111 3.52 -2.76 18.98
N GLY A 112 3.21 -1.68 19.68
CA GLY A 112 3.68 -0.37 19.27
C GLY A 112 3.50 0.70 20.32
N GLU A 113 3.78 1.92 19.90
CA GLU A 113 3.65 3.12 20.72
C GLU A 113 3.08 4.25 19.87
N ALA A 114 2.29 5.10 20.52
CA ALA A 114 1.78 6.32 19.93
C ALA A 114 2.25 7.54 20.73
N ASP A 115 2.95 8.44 20.05
CA ASP A 115 3.25 9.79 20.52
C ASP A 115 2.40 10.79 19.72
N GLY A 116 1.23 11.13 20.28
CA GLY A 116 0.21 11.88 19.57
C GLY A 116 -0.28 11.13 18.33
N LEU A 117 0.08 11.64 17.15
CA LEU A 117 -0.25 11.05 15.84
C LEU A 117 0.93 10.32 15.18
N THR A 118 2.10 10.32 15.82
CA THR A 118 3.26 9.54 15.38
C THR A 118 3.13 8.14 15.95
N ILE A 119 3.24 7.13 15.08
CA ILE A 119 3.07 5.72 15.44
C ILE A 119 4.32 4.96 15.05
N ARG A 120 4.77 4.09 15.96
CA ARG A 120 5.59 2.92 15.65
C ARG A 120 4.76 1.68 15.94
N TYR A 121 4.69 0.75 15.00
CA TYR A 121 3.93 -0.48 15.12
C TYR A 121 4.71 -1.63 14.48
N ASP A 122 5.12 -2.58 15.32
CA ASP A 122 6.09 -3.62 14.99
C ASP A 122 5.45 -4.99 15.11
N GLY A 123 5.64 -5.82 14.08
CA GLY A 123 5.42 -7.25 14.23
C GLY A 123 6.41 -7.85 15.23
N LEU A 124 6.02 -8.93 15.90
CA LEU A 124 6.81 -9.59 16.94
C LEU A 124 7.13 -11.05 16.59
N ASP A 125 6.14 -11.77 16.09
CA ASP A 125 6.24 -13.15 15.63
C ASP A 125 5.27 -13.33 14.47
N TRP A 126 5.52 -14.29 13.58
CA TRP A 126 4.70 -14.52 12.39
C TRP A 126 4.37 -15.99 12.17
N LYS A 127 3.22 -16.23 11.53
CA LYS A 127 2.83 -17.54 11.02
C LYS A 127 2.07 -17.41 9.71
N VAL A 128 2.10 -18.46 8.90
CA VAL A 128 1.21 -18.60 7.76
C VAL A 128 -0.20 -18.88 8.29
N GLU A 129 -1.14 -18.01 7.97
CA GLU A 129 -2.56 -18.19 8.28
C GLU A 129 -3.25 -19.03 7.21
N SER A 130 -2.98 -18.72 5.95
CA SER A 130 -3.45 -19.50 4.80
C SER A 130 -2.42 -19.46 3.67
N GLN A 131 -2.45 -20.50 2.84
CA GLN A 131 -1.67 -20.56 1.61
C GLN A 131 -2.54 -21.19 0.53
N THR A 132 -2.92 -20.40 -0.46
CA THR A 132 -3.77 -20.83 -1.57
C THR A 132 -2.93 -21.53 -2.64
N CYS A 133 -1.76 -20.98 -2.98
CA CYS A 133 -0.81 -21.59 -3.92
C CYS A 133 0.65 -21.20 -3.63
N GLY A 134 1.56 -21.78 -4.41
CA GLY A 134 3.01 -21.61 -4.27
C GLY A 134 3.68 -22.66 -3.39
N GLY A 135 4.96 -22.44 -3.09
CA GLY A 135 5.82 -23.33 -2.29
C GLY A 135 5.97 -22.87 -0.84
N ARG A 136 7.02 -23.33 -0.16
CA ARG A 136 7.27 -22.95 1.24
C ARG A 136 7.39 -21.43 1.39
N VAL A 137 6.60 -20.85 2.30
CA VAL A 137 6.65 -19.41 2.63
C VAL A 137 7.79 -19.13 3.62
N GLY A 138 8.61 -18.13 3.28
CA GLY A 138 9.48 -17.43 4.21
C GLY A 138 9.01 -15.99 4.33
N TYR A 139 9.21 -15.37 5.49
CA TYR A 139 8.69 -14.03 5.75
C TYR A 139 9.61 -13.24 6.68
N ASN A 140 9.75 -11.94 6.40
CA ASN A 140 10.43 -10.98 7.26
C ASN A 140 9.40 -10.16 8.02
N ILE A 141 9.64 -9.91 9.30
CA ILE A 141 8.68 -9.21 10.16
C ILE A 141 8.61 -7.72 9.76
N ASP A 142 7.40 -7.21 9.59
CA ASP A 142 7.19 -5.81 9.19
C ASP A 142 7.24 -4.86 10.38
N HIS A 143 7.80 -3.67 10.12
CA HIS A 143 7.97 -2.60 11.09
C HIS A 143 7.52 -1.28 10.48
N PHE A 144 6.38 -0.76 10.94
CA PHE A 144 5.79 0.46 10.39
C PHE A 144 6.02 1.66 11.31
N VAL A 145 6.65 2.70 10.79
CA VAL A 145 6.85 3.97 11.50
C VAL A 145 6.35 5.13 10.64
N GLY A 146 5.55 6.02 11.23
CA GLY A 146 4.98 7.14 10.47
C GLY A 146 4.05 8.04 11.26
N THR A 147 3.21 8.78 10.54
CA THR A 147 2.27 9.75 11.11
C THR A 147 0.87 9.57 10.54
N ILE A 148 -0.13 9.78 11.38
CA ILE A 148 -1.54 9.84 10.97
C ILE A 148 -1.91 11.23 10.48
N ASP A 149 -2.52 11.30 9.30
CA ASP A 149 -3.30 12.43 8.83
C ASP A 149 -4.79 12.21 9.21
N PRO A 150 -5.32 12.94 10.20
CA PRO A 150 -6.70 12.77 10.66
C PRO A 150 -7.73 13.36 9.69
N ALA A 151 -7.33 14.26 8.79
CA ALA A 151 -8.24 14.78 7.77
C ALA A 151 -8.50 13.75 6.68
N LEU A 152 -7.48 12.95 6.34
CA LEU A 152 -7.57 11.89 5.35
C LEU A 152 -7.91 10.51 5.94
N GLN A 153 -7.78 10.36 7.26
CA GLN A 153 -7.82 9.07 7.96
C GLN A 153 -6.78 8.10 7.38
N GLU A 154 -5.56 8.59 7.20
CA GLU A 154 -4.46 7.86 6.60
C GLU A 154 -3.26 7.78 7.53
N PHE A 155 -2.66 6.61 7.66
CA PHE A 155 -1.37 6.41 8.30
C PHE A 155 -0.30 6.34 7.21
N GLN A 156 0.51 7.39 7.12
CA GLN A 156 1.61 7.50 6.16
C GLN A 156 2.87 7.00 6.83
N SER A 157 3.40 5.87 6.36
CA SER A 157 4.46 5.14 7.05
C SER A 157 5.57 4.69 6.13
N LEU A 158 6.68 4.31 6.74
CA LEU A 158 7.72 3.49 6.13
C LEU A 158 7.64 2.09 6.75
N ASN A 159 7.60 1.06 5.90
CA ASN A 159 7.89 -0.31 6.29
C ASN A 159 9.40 -0.53 6.31
N ASN A 160 9.88 -1.31 7.27
CA ASN A 160 11.26 -1.75 7.34
C ASN A 160 11.33 -3.21 7.78
N ASP A 161 11.16 -4.14 6.85
CA ASP A 161 11.16 -5.58 7.13
C ASP A 161 12.57 -6.17 7.37
N GLY A 162 13.63 -5.39 7.13
CA GLY A 162 15.02 -5.88 7.16
C GLY A 162 15.39 -6.78 5.98
N GLY A 163 14.51 -6.91 4.98
CA GLY A 163 14.70 -7.70 3.77
C GLY A 163 14.53 -6.86 2.50
N GLU A 164 13.44 -7.09 1.76
CA GLU A 164 13.23 -6.41 0.47
C GLU A 164 12.40 -5.12 0.61
N ALA A 165 11.63 -4.98 1.68
CA ALA A 165 10.79 -3.81 2.00
C ALA A 165 11.48 -2.89 3.03
N VAL A 166 12.70 -2.45 2.73
CA VAL A 166 13.49 -1.57 3.60
C VAL A 166 13.23 -0.10 3.28
N ASN A 167 12.66 0.64 4.25
CA ASN A 167 12.18 2.01 4.10
C ASN A 167 11.18 2.16 2.95
N GLU A 168 10.31 1.17 2.77
CA GLU A 168 9.30 1.15 1.72
C GLU A 168 8.11 2.04 2.14
N PRO A 169 7.74 3.08 1.36
CA PRO A 169 6.58 3.89 1.68
C PRO A 169 5.28 3.08 1.58
N THR A 170 4.55 3.02 2.68
CA THR A 170 3.27 2.32 2.76
C THR A 170 2.21 3.25 3.35
N VAL A 171 1.14 3.47 2.59
CA VAL A 171 0.00 4.27 3.06
C VAL A 171 -1.15 3.35 3.42
N PHE A 172 -1.60 3.49 4.65
CA PHE A 172 -2.79 2.82 5.13
C PHE A 172 -3.95 3.80 5.21
N ARG A 173 -5.16 3.29 4.99
CA ARG A 173 -6.41 4.00 5.27
C ARG A 173 -7.18 3.29 6.37
N ARG A 174 -7.73 4.08 7.29
CA ARG A 174 -8.63 3.55 8.31
C ARG A 174 -9.98 3.19 7.71
N ILE A 175 -10.44 1.98 7.98
CA ILE A 175 -11.71 1.45 7.45
C ILE A 175 -12.71 1.06 8.55
N SER A 176 -12.23 0.86 9.78
CA SER A 176 -13.05 0.57 10.96
C SER A 176 -12.43 1.21 12.20
N CYS A 177 -13.27 1.53 13.19
CA CYS A 177 -12.83 2.10 14.47
C CYS A 177 -12.30 1.04 15.44
N GLY A 178 -12.45 -0.24 15.11
CA GLY A 178 -12.09 -1.35 15.98
C GLY A 178 -13.01 -1.49 17.19
N GLY A 179 -12.91 -2.62 17.88
CA GLY A 179 -13.66 -2.96 19.10
C GLY A 179 -13.45 -4.42 19.51
N GLU A 180 -13.71 -4.74 20.78
CA GLU A 180 -13.48 -6.07 21.37
C GLU A 180 -14.18 -7.22 20.62
N GLY A 181 -15.29 -6.94 19.92
CA GLY A 181 -16.04 -7.93 19.12
C GLY A 181 -15.50 -8.16 17.70
N GLU A 182 -14.67 -7.27 17.17
CA GLU A 182 -14.11 -7.36 15.80
C GLU A 182 -12.84 -8.23 15.76
N LEU A 183 -12.22 -8.45 16.94
CA LEU A 183 -11.14 -9.42 17.17
C LEU A 183 -11.57 -10.87 16.94
N ALA A 184 -12.82 -11.22 17.28
CA ALA A 184 -13.31 -12.60 17.27
C ALA A 184 -13.85 -13.05 15.91
N ALA A 185 -14.24 -12.11 15.04
CA ALA A 185 -14.72 -12.42 13.68
C ALA A 185 -13.59 -12.74 12.69
N GLY A 186 -12.33 -12.50 13.09
CA GLY A 186 -11.15 -12.68 12.26
C GLY A 186 -11.04 -11.56 11.22
N ALA A 187 -9.90 -10.89 11.09
CA ALA A 187 -8.71 -11.51 10.47
C ALA A 187 -8.94 -12.00 9.03
N ARG A 188 -10.13 -11.82 8.44
CA ARG A 188 -10.32 -12.05 7.01
C ARG A 188 -9.66 -10.90 6.27
N PRO A 189 -8.81 -11.17 5.26
CA PRO A 189 -8.39 -10.14 4.32
C PRO A 189 -9.63 -9.38 3.88
N VAL A 190 -9.62 -8.07 4.09
CA VAL A 190 -10.70 -7.23 3.58
C VAL A 190 -10.60 -7.35 2.07
N VAL A 191 -11.59 -7.98 1.44
CA VAL A 191 -11.69 -7.99 -0.01
C VAL A 191 -11.93 -6.53 -0.41
N LEU A 192 -10.86 -5.89 -0.88
CA LEU A 192 -10.93 -4.55 -1.42
C LEU A 192 -11.61 -4.67 -2.77
N THR A 193 -12.90 -4.35 -2.85
CA THR A 193 -13.49 -4.02 -4.14
C THR A 193 -13.00 -2.62 -4.48
N PRO A 194 -12.14 -2.42 -5.50
CA PRO A 194 -11.74 -1.07 -5.89
C PRO A 194 -13.01 -0.26 -6.21
N PRO A 195 -13.07 1.03 -5.86
CA PRO A 195 -14.16 1.87 -6.33
C PRO A 195 -14.18 1.82 -7.86
N PRO A 196 -15.34 1.80 -8.51
CA PRO A 196 -15.40 1.83 -9.97
C PRO A 196 -14.58 3.02 -10.46
N PHE A 197 -13.60 2.75 -11.32
CA PHE A 197 -12.80 3.80 -11.95
C PHE A 197 -13.75 4.74 -12.69
N GLN A 198 -13.90 5.96 -12.17
CA GLN A 198 -14.59 7.03 -12.88
C GLN A 198 -13.52 7.81 -13.63
N PRO A 199 -13.38 7.65 -14.96
CA PRO A 199 -12.53 8.54 -15.72
C PRO A 199 -12.99 9.98 -15.47
N PRO A 200 -12.07 10.97 -15.44
CA PRO A 200 -12.46 12.36 -15.36
C PRO A 200 -13.49 12.62 -16.46
N SER A 201 -14.60 13.27 -16.11
CA SER A 201 -15.55 13.74 -17.10
C SER A 201 -14.81 14.77 -17.96
N SER A 202 -14.24 14.32 -19.06
CA SER A 202 -13.94 15.19 -20.18
C SER A 202 -15.29 15.70 -20.65
N GLY A 203 -15.70 16.82 -20.06
CA GLY A 203 -16.66 17.70 -20.68
C GLY A 203 -16.08 18.05 -22.04
N CYS A 204 -16.49 17.30 -23.06
CA CYS A 204 -16.50 17.79 -24.42
C CYS A 204 -17.48 18.96 -24.41
N GLY A 205 -16.95 20.13 -24.04
CA GLY A 205 -17.60 21.41 -24.27
C GLY A 205 -17.85 21.49 -25.77
N GLY A 206 -19.11 21.31 -26.15
CA GLY A 206 -19.56 21.60 -27.49
C GLY A 206 -19.31 23.08 -27.76
N LEU A 207 -18.51 23.37 -28.77
CA LEU A 207 -18.53 24.61 -29.51
C LEU A 207 -18.09 24.27 -30.94
N PHE A 208 -19.09 24.26 -31.83
CA PHE A 208 -19.17 24.70 -33.23
C PHE A 208 -20.02 23.75 -34.06
#